data_AF-A0A1Y3UGR4-F1
#
_entry.id   AF-A0A1Y3UGR4-F1
#
_cell.length_a   1.000
_cell.length_b   1.000
_cell.length_c   1.000
_cell.angle_alpha   90.00
_cell.angle_beta   90.00
_cell.angle_gamma   90.00
#
_symmetry.space_group_name_H-M   'P 1'
#
loop_
_entity.id
_entity.type
_entity.pdbx_description
1 polymer ?
#
loop_
_entity_poly.entity_id
_entity_poly.type
_entity_poly.pdbx_seq_one_letter_code
_entity_poly.pdbx_strand_id
1 'polypeptide(L)'
;MAEELSGAPAGGRDAQRGGGAAQAEASVRDARKASEPVCTSEAAATSTGAAEEPRRYQFFNHAACEFYPCHDMPAEELNCLFCFCPLYALGPACGGNYRYVGERGDIKDCSACTLPHRRENYDYLMGRYAEIQRLAAPGDGSGQHPSA
;
A
#
# COMPACT_ATOMS: atom_id res chain seq x y z
N MET A 1 58.25 31.49 27.40
CA MET A 1 56.90 31.34 26.85
C MET A 1 57.01 30.25 25.78
N ALA A 2 56.92 28.93 26.04
CA ALA A 2 55.84 28.19 26.71
C ALA A 2 54.49 28.72 26.22
N GLU A 3 53.64 27.96 25.52
CA GLU A 3 53.12 26.62 25.80
C GLU A 3 52.91 25.88 24.45
N GLU A 4 53.37 24.66 24.15
CA GLU A 4 53.08 23.31 24.70
C GLU A 4 51.59 23.03 24.94
N LEU A 5 51.11 21.93 24.34
CA LEU A 5 50.10 20.95 24.77
C LEU A 5 49.49 20.30 23.50
N SER A 6 50.10 19.25 22.96
CA SER A 6 49.99 17.84 23.39
C SER A 6 48.70 17.15 22.89
N GLY A 7 48.87 16.14 22.02
CA GLY A 7 47.80 15.22 21.64
C GLY A 7 48.26 14.13 20.68
N ALA A 8 48.76 13.03 21.24
CA ALA A 8 49.50 11.91 20.64
C ALA A 8 48.66 10.94 19.76
N PRO A 9 49.31 9.98 19.05
CA PRO A 9 48.74 9.25 17.92
C PRO A 9 48.14 7.87 18.27
N ALA A 10 47.66 7.21 17.20
CA ALA A 10 47.08 5.89 17.11
C ALA A 10 47.73 4.80 17.99
N GLY A 11 46.88 4.04 18.66
CA GLY A 11 47.23 2.77 19.31
C GLY A 11 45.99 1.88 19.36
N GLY A 12 46.03 0.79 18.59
CA GLY A 12 44.99 -0.24 18.59
C GLY A 12 44.96 -1.01 19.91
N ARG A 13 43.80 -1.58 20.21
CA ARG A 13 43.64 -2.69 21.15
C ARG A 13 42.61 -3.67 20.62
N ASP A 14 43.11 -4.88 20.39
CA ASP A 14 42.37 -6.13 20.25
C ASP A 14 41.20 -6.24 21.23
N ALA A 15 40.05 -6.68 20.69
CA ALA A 15 38.98 -7.28 21.47
C ALA A 15 38.49 -8.52 20.73
N GLN A 16 39.18 -9.63 20.95
CA GLN A 16 38.70 -10.97 20.61
C GLN A 16 37.85 -11.53 21.76
N ARG A 17 36.53 -11.59 21.60
CA ARG A 17 35.60 -12.62 22.12
C ARG A 17 34.20 -12.26 21.60
N GLY A 18 33.45 -13.08 20.87
CA GLY A 18 33.31 -14.52 20.95
C GLY A 18 31.99 -14.84 21.67
N GLY A 19 30.93 -15.08 20.89
CA GLY A 19 29.58 -15.44 21.32
C GLY A 19 28.55 -14.77 20.40
N GLY A 20 28.17 -15.35 19.26
CA GLY A 20 27.48 -16.64 19.19
C GLY A 20 26.01 -16.40 18.88
N ALA A 21 25.69 -15.74 17.76
CA ALA A 21 24.34 -15.78 17.21
C ALA A 21 24.24 -17.10 16.43
N ALA A 22 24.02 -18.17 17.18
CA ALA A 22 23.66 -19.46 16.63
C ALA A 22 22.41 -19.27 15.77
N GLN A 23 22.48 -19.86 14.59
CA GLN A 23 21.46 -19.87 13.58
C GLN A 23 20.15 -20.45 14.15
N ALA A 24 19.05 -19.77 13.88
CA ALA A 24 17.73 -20.36 13.93
C ALA A 24 17.09 -20.15 12.56
N GLU A 25 17.57 -20.93 11.59
CA GLU A 25 16.85 -21.16 10.34
C GLU A 25 15.63 -22.05 10.67
N ALA A 26 14.55 -21.42 11.13
CA ALA A 26 13.27 -22.09 11.25
C ALA A 26 12.57 -22.06 9.89
N SER A 27 12.89 -23.07 9.10
CA SER A 27 12.14 -23.63 7.96
C SER A 27 10.79 -22.96 7.68
N VAL A 28 10.73 -22.22 6.57
CA VAL A 28 9.50 -21.74 5.92
C VAL A 28 8.75 -22.93 5.31
N ARG A 29 8.30 -23.87 6.14
CA ARG A 29 7.50 -25.03 5.76
C ARG A 29 6.66 -25.50 6.96
N ASP A 30 5.69 -24.70 7.42
CA ASP A 30 4.43 -25.20 8.03
C ASP A 30 3.47 -24.07 8.43
N ALA A 31 2.98 -23.28 7.46
CA ALA A 31 1.89 -22.34 7.71
C ALA A 31 0.82 -22.30 6.59
N ARG A 32 0.90 -23.21 5.60
CA ARG A 32 -0.05 -23.28 4.48
C ARG A 32 -1.32 -24.09 4.79
N LYS A 33 -1.59 -24.46 6.04
CA LYS A 33 -2.74 -25.30 6.39
C LYS A 33 -3.84 -24.59 7.20
N ALA A 34 -3.88 -23.26 7.21
CA ALA A 34 -5.06 -22.56 7.71
C ALA A 34 -5.35 -21.36 6.81
N SER A 35 -6.55 -21.38 6.23
CA SER A 35 -7.18 -20.33 5.42
C SER A 35 -6.47 -19.92 4.13
N GLU A 36 -6.57 -20.76 3.10
CA GLU A 36 -6.55 -20.24 1.72
C GLU A 36 -7.92 -19.59 1.44
N PRO A 37 -7.99 -18.30 1.07
CA PRO A 37 -9.25 -17.71 0.62
C PRO A 37 -9.53 -18.28 -0.77
N VAL A 38 -10.49 -19.20 -0.85
CA VAL A 38 -10.94 -19.73 -2.13
C VAL A 38 -11.70 -18.63 -2.86
N CYS A 39 -11.07 -18.02 -3.87
CA CYS A 39 -11.77 -17.18 -4.84
C CYS A 39 -12.48 -18.11 -5.83
N THR A 40 -13.58 -18.74 -5.42
CA THR A 40 -14.48 -19.41 -6.36
C THR A 40 -15.58 -18.44 -6.78
N SER A 41 -15.56 -18.13 -8.06
CA SER A 41 -16.58 -17.36 -8.76
C SER A 41 -17.88 -18.15 -8.83
N GLU A 42 -18.91 -17.76 -8.08
CA GLU A 42 -20.29 -18.09 -8.42
C GLU A 42 -21.22 -16.99 -7.90
N ALA A 43 -22.06 -16.49 -8.80
CA ALA A 43 -22.99 -15.41 -8.54
C ALA A 43 -24.29 -15.92 -7.90
N ALA A 44 -24.91 -15.01 -7.15
CA ALA A 44 -26.31 -14.98 -6.67
C ALA A 44 -26.65 -15.79 -5.39
N ALA A 45 -27.00 -15.05 -4.32
CA ALA A 45 -28.29 -15.18 -3.64
C ALA A 45 -28.44 -14.11 -2.54
N THR A 46 -29.55 -13.39 -2.59
CA THR A 46 -30.14 -12.60 -1.50
C THR A 46 -30.25 -13.45 -0.23
N SER A 47 -29.82 -12.95 0.94
CA SER A 47 -30.59 -13.00 2.21
C SER A 47 -29.79 -12.49 3.42
N THR A 48 -30.47 -11.63 4.16
CA THR A 48 -30.51 -11.55 5.63
C THR A 48 -29.19 -11.61 6.41
N GLY A 49 -28.70 -10.41 6.77
CA GLY A 49 -28.47 -10.03 8.18
C GLY A 49 -27.78 -11.01 9.13
N ALA A 50 -26.80 -11.77 8.66
CA ALA A 50 -25.83 -12.40 9.55
C ALA A 50 -24.83 -11.31 9.99
N ALA A 51 -24.62 -11.15 11.30
CA ALA A 51 -23.60 -10.25 11.82
C ALA A 51 -22.23 -10.80 11.40
N GLU A 52 -21.68 -10.22 10.34
CA GLU A 52 -20.36 -10.54 9.81
C GLU A 52 -19.29 -10.22 10.85
N GLU A 53 -18.32 -11.11 11.04
CA GLU A 53 -17.13 -10.87 11.87
C GLU A 53 -16.48 -9.53 11.48
N PRO A 54 -16.00 -8.72 12.44
CA PRO A 54 -15.50 -7.38 12.14
C PRO A 54 -14.28 -7.42 11.21
N ARG A 55 -14.46 -6.99 9.95
CA ARG A 55 -13.43 -6.94 8.90
C ARG A 55 -12.45 -5.78 9.12
N ARG A 56 -11.54 -5.92 10.10
CA ARG A 56 -10.55 -4.87 10.47
C ARG A 56 -9.56 -4.50 9.36
N TYR A 57 -9.35 -5.38 8.39
CA TYR A 57 -8.42 -5.13 7.28
C TYR A 57 -8.93 -4.08 6.28
N GLN A 58 -10.22 -3.76 6.29
CA GLN A 58 -10.83 -2.84 5.32
C GLN A 58 -10.65 -1.37 5.67
N PHE A 59 -10.30 -1.10 6.93
CA PHE A 59 -10.18 0.24 7.45
C PHE A 59 -8.96 0.39 8.34
N PHE A 60 -8.11 1.35 8.00
CA PHE A 60 -6.97 1.76 8.80
C PHE A 60 -6.93 3.28 8.79
N ASN A 61 -6.77 3.93 9.93
CA ASN A 61 -6.59 5.38 10.03
C ASN A 61 -5.32 5.66 10.80
N HIS A 62 -4.38 6.36 10.15
CA HIS A 62 -3.11 6.77 10.74
C HIS A 62 -3.15 8.26 11.10
N ALA A 63 -3.88 8.60 12.17
CA ALA A 63 -4.04 9.99 12.63
C ALA A 63 -2.73 10.68 13.03
N ALA A 64 -1.63 9.93 13.22
CA ALA A 64 -0.30 10.47 13.52
C ALA A 64 0.53 10.80 12.26
N CYS A 65 0.00 10.57 11.05
CA CYS A 65 0.67 10.91 9.79
C CYS A 65 0.94 12.42 9.69
N GLU A 66 2.09 12.81 9.18
CA GLU A 66 2.52 14.21 9.01
C GLU A 66 1.63 15.00 8.04
N PHE A 67 0.86 14.29 7.21
CA PHE A 67 -0.07 14.87 6.25
C PHE A 67 -1.52 14.88 6.75
N TYR A 68 -1.81 14.38 7.96
CA TYR A 68 -3.17 14.23 8.46
C TYR A 68 -3.80 15.57 8.91
N PRO A 69 -5.08 15.84 8.58
CA PRO A 69 -5.92 15.11 7.64
C PRO A 69 -5.48 15.35 6.19
N CYS A 70 -5.26 14.27 5.44
CA CYS A 70 -4.70 14.38 4.07
C CYS A 70 -5.72 14.88 3.03
N HIS A 71 -7.01 14.75 3.33
CA HIS A 71 -8.11 15.17 2.46
C HIS A 71 -9.18 15.90 3.28
N ASP A 72 -9.91 16.79 2.61
CA ASP A 72 -11.05 17.50 3.16
C ASP A 72 -12.28 16.56 3.28
N MET A 73 -12.32 15.80 4.37
CA MET A 73 -13.40 14.89 4.76
C MET A 73 -13.35 14.63 6.27
N PRO A 74 -14.41 14.05 6.88
CA PRO A 74 -14.41 13.72 8.30
C PRO A 74 -13.24 12.81 8.68
N ALA A 75 -12.51 13.19 9.73
CA ALA A 75 -11.30 12.53 10.19
C ALA A 75 -11.56 11.05 10.54
N GLU A 76 -12.70 10.75 11.16
CA GLU A 76 -13.11 9.43 11.63
C GLU A 76 -13.49 8.47 10.49
N GLU A 77 -13.81 9.04 9.33
CA GLU A 77 -14.17 8.31 8.11
C GLU A 77 -12.97 8.12 7.18
N LEU A 78 -11.87 8.86 7.39
CA LEU A 78 -10.68 8.81 6.54
C LEU A 78 -9.96 7.46 6.70
N ASN A 79 -9.81 6.76 5.58
CA ASN A 79 -9.13 5.48 5.47
C ASN A 79 -7.77 5.67 4.78
N CYS A 80 -6.69 5.32 5.46
CA CYS A 80 -5.31 5.38 4.97
C CYS A 80 -4.89 4.12 4.18
N LEU A 81 -5.74 3.09 4.10
CA LEU A 81 -5.41 1.85 3.40
C LEU A 81 -4.98 2.07 1.94
N PHE A 82 -5.58 3.07 1.28
CA PHE A 82 -5.33 3.41 -0.11
C PHE A 82 -4.86 4.87 -0.24
N CYS A 83 -3.81 5.24 0.51
CA CYS A 83 -3.20 6.57 0.44
C CYS A 83 -2.69 6.97 -0.95
N PHE A 84 -2.44 6.00 -1.83
CA PHE A 84 -2.32 6.22 -3.26
C PHE A 84 -3.58 5.72 -3.96
N CYS A 85 -3.94 6.34 -5.09
CA CYS A 85 -5.10 5.89 -5.86
C CYS A 85 -4.82 4.50 -6.49
N PRO A 86 -5.47 3.41 -6.04
CA PRO A 86 -5.24 2.08 -6.60
C PRO A 86 -5.83 1.95 -8.03
N LEU A 87 -6.68 2.91 -8.42
CA LEU A 87 -7.35 2.95 -9.73
C LEU A 87 -6.65 3.89 -10.72
N TYR A 88 -5.45 4.40 -10.40
CA TYR A 88 -4.73 5.37 -11.23
C TYR A 88 -4.60 4.92 -12.69
N ALA A 89 -4.22 3.65 -12.91
CA ALA A 89 -3.98 3.09 -14.24
C ALA A 89 -5.23 2.97 -15.11
N LEU A 90 -6.44 3.05 -14.53
CA LEU A 90 -7.70 3.08 -15.30
C LEU A 90 -7.92 4.42 -16.00
N GLY A 91 -7.03 5.41 -15.79
CA GLY A 91 -7.11 6.70 -16.47
C GLY A 91 -8.49 7.34 -16.25
N PRO A 92 -9.19 7.79 -17.31
CA PRO A 92 -10.50 8.41 -17.15
C PRO A 92 -11.60 7.49 -16.60
N ALA A 93 -11.44 6.16 -16.74
CA ALA A 93 -12.40 5.17 -16.27
C ALA A 93 -12.29 4.86 -14.77
N CYS A 94 -11.44 5.57 -14.01
CA CYS A 94 -11.24 5.27 -12.58
C CYS A 94 -12.43 5.65 -11.68
N GLY A 95 -13.37 6.47 -12.16
CA GLY A 95 -14.58 6.87 -11.40
C GLY A 95 -14.33 7.81 -10.22
N GLY A 96 -13.10 8.31 -10.05
CA GLY A 96 -12.73 9.23 -8.97
C GLY A 96 -12.79 10.70 -9.36
N ASN A 97 -12.64 11.58 -8.36
CA ASN A 97 -12.54 13.03 -8.55
C ASN A 97 -11.07 13.45 -8.74
N TYR A 98 -10.55 13.23 -9.94
CA TYR A 98 -9.17 13.58 -10.32
C TYR A 98 -9.17 14.73 -11.32
N ARG A 99 -7.99 15.32 -11.54
CA ARG A 99 -7.71 16.21 -12.68
C ARG A 99 -6.43 15.76 -13.37
N TYR A 100 -6.21 16.21 -14.59
CA TYR A 100 -4.91 16.09 -15.24
C TYR A 100 -4.13 17.40 -15.09
N VAL A 101 -2.83 17.26 -14.79
CA VAL A 101 -1.87 18.35 -14.57
C VAL A 101 -0.60 18.11 -15.39
N GLY A 102 0.38 19.01 -15.28
CA GLY A 102 1.60 19.00 -16.09
C GLY A 102 1.42 19.79 -17.39
N GLU A 103 2.53 20.18 -18.01
CA GLU A 103 2.53 21.03 -19.22
C GLU A 103 1.75 20.40 -20.39
N ARG A 104 1.71 19.06 -20.44
CA ARG A 104 1.00 18.29 -21.46
C ARG A 104 -0.36 17.77 -21.00
N GLY A 105 -0.75 18.03 -19.75
CA GLY A 105 -1.99 17.48 -19.18
C GLY A 105 -2.01 15.96 -19.10
N ASP A 106 -0.86 15.33 -18.83
CA ASP A 106 -0.66 13.89 -18.87
C ASP A 106 -0.42 13.25 -17.48
N ILE A 107 -0.30 14.07 -16.44
CA ILE A 107 -0.12 13.60 -15.06
C ILE A 107 -1.48 13.60 -14.37
N LYS A 108 -1.95 12.44 -13.91
CA LYS A 108 -3.22 12.34 -13.20
C LYS A 108 -3.02 12.72 -11.73
N ASP A 109 -3.64 13.81 -11.29
CA ASP A 109 -3.60 14.29 -9.92
C ASP A 109 -4.89 13.88 -9.18
N CYS A 110 -4.73 13.01 -8.17
CA CYS A 110 -5.79 12.52 -7.32
C CYS A 110 -5.82 13.18 -5.92
N SER A 111 -5.04 14.24 -5.67
CA SER A 111 -4.94 14.89 -4.35
C SER A 111 -6.26 15.47 -3.82
N ALA A 112 -7.24 15.72 -4.70
CA ALA A 112 -8.60 16.15 -4.32
C ALA A 112 -9.63 14.99 -4.29
N CYS A 113 -9.20 13.74 -4.51
CA CYS A 113 -10.08 12.58 -4.61
C CYS A 113 -10.24 11.90 -3.24
N THR A 114 -11.45 11.91 -2.68
CA THR A 114 -11.74 11.17 -1.42
C THR A 114 -12.17 9.73 -1.66
N LEU A 115 -12.36 9.30 -2.92
CA LEU A 115 -12.90 7.97 -3.26
C LEU A 115 -12.14 6.82 -2.55
N PRO A 116 -10.79 6.75 -2.59
CA PRO A 116 -10.08 5.65 -1.92
C PRO A 116 -10.06 5.77 -0.39
N HIS A 117 -10.46 6.92 0.14
CA HIS A 117 -10.36 7.27 1.55
C HIS A 117 -11.65 7.11 2.33
N ARG A 118 -12.77 6.80 1.68
CA ARG A 118 -14.03 6.54 2.40
C ARG A 118 -14.07 5.10 2.91
N ARG A 119 -14.46 4.93 4.17
CA ARG A 119 -14.60 3.63 4.84
C ARG A 119 -15.44 2.64 4.03
N GLU A 120 -16.50 3.12 3.39
CA GLU A 120 -17.49 2.31 2.69
C GLU A 120 -17.00 1.81 1.32
N ASN A 121 -15.91 2.37 0.80
CA ASN A 121 -15.47 2.12 -0.58
C ASN A 121 -14.52 0.93 -0.75
N TYR A 122 -14.18 0.20 0.33
CA TYR A 122 -13.28 -0.95 0.24
C TYR A 122 -13.75 -1.97 -0.82
N ASP A 123 -15.00 -2.43 -0.72
CA ASP A 123 -15.55 -3.44 -1.63
C ASP A 123 -15.64 -2.91 -3.08
N TYR A 124 -15.94 -1.62 -3.25
CA TYR A 124 -15.94 -0.96 -4.57
C TYR A 124 -14.55 -1.01 -5.22
N LEU A 125 -13.50 -0.60 -4.49
CA LEU A 125 -12.13 -0.56 -5.02
C LEU A 125 -11.63 -1.97 -5.36
N MET A 126 -11.90 -2.93 -4.49
CA MET A 126 -11.52 -4.33 -4.71
C MET A 126 -12.26 -4.94 -5.90
N GLY A 127 -13.53 -4.60 -6.10
CA GLY A 127 -14.31 -5.04 -7.28
C GLY A 127 -13.74 -4.51 -8.61
N ARG A 128 -13.14 -3.31 -8.60
CA ARG A 128 -12.47 -2.71 -9.77
C ARG A 128 -11.07 -3.30 -10.03
N TYR A 129 -10.49 -4.02 -9.08
CA TYR A 129 -9.11 -4.51 -9.18
C TYR A 129 -8.91 -5.51 -10.33
N ALA A 130 -9.97 -6.22 -10.74
CA ALA A 130 -9.93 -7.09 -11.91
C ALA A 130 -9.59 -6.33 -13.22
N GLU A 131 -9.97 -5.05 -13.35
CA GLU A 131 -9.62 -4.24 -14.52
C GLU A 131 -8.15 -3.83 -14.51
N ILE A 132 -7.62 -3.50 -13.33
CA ILE A 132 -6.19 -3.25 -13.16
C ILE A 132 -5.38 -4.50 -13.52
N GLN A 133 -5.81 -5.68 -13.06
CA GLN A 133 -5.14 -6.93 -13.39
C GLN A 133 -5.09 -7.20 -14.90
N ARG A 134 -6.14 -6.86 -15.65
CA ARG A 134 -6.13 -7.00 -17.13
C ARG A 134 -5.09 -6.09 -17.77
N LEU A 135 -4.91 -4.86 -17.28
CA LEU A 135 -3.88 -3.94 -17.77
C LEU A 135 -2.47 -4.41 -17.43
N ALA A 136 -2.30 -5.07 -16.29
CA ALA A 136 -1.02 -5.60 -15.82
C ALA A 136 -0.70 -7.00 -16.35
N ALA A 137 -1.66 -7.66 -17.04
CA ALA A 137 -1.45 -8.97 -17.61
C ALA A 137 -0.30 -8.93 -18.63
N PRO A 138 0.51 -9.99 -18.73
CA PRO A 138 1.53 -10.07 -19.77
C PRO A 138 0.87 -9.85 -21.13
N GLY A 139 1.38 -8.89 -21.91
CA GLY A 139 0.94 -8.76 -23.29
C GLY A 139 1.22 -10.06 -24.05
N ASP A 140 0.38 -10.41 -25.01
CA ASP A 140 0.61 -11.51 -25.96
C ASP A 140 1.73 -11.20 -26.99
N GLY A 141 2.51 -10.14 -26.75
CA GLY A 141 3.50 -9.62 -27.68
C GLY A 141 2.92 -8.72 -28.78
N SER A 142 1.60 -8.53 -28.85
CA SER A 142 0.98 -7.53 -29.71
C SER A 142 0.88 -6.21 -28.94
N GLY A 143 1.87 -5.35 -29.12
CA GLY A 143 1.90 -4.03 -28.50
C GLY A 143 0.66 -3.21 -28.88
N GLN A 144 -0.36 -3.25 -28.04
CA GLN A 144 -1.49 -2.34 -28.06
C GLN A 144 -1.57 -1.69 -26.67
N HIS A 145 -0.64 -0.77 -26.45
CA HIS A 145 -0.88 0.28 -25.46
C HIS A 145 -2.05 1.14 -25.99
N PRO A 146 -3.07 1.43 -25.17
CA PRO A 146 -4.07 2.42 -25.56
C PRO A 146 -3.35 3.74 -25.79
N SER A 147 -3.45 4.27 -27.01
CA SER A 147 -2.96 5.61 -27.34
C SER A 147 -3.60 6.61 -26.38
N ALA A 148 -2.74 7.36 -25.69
CA ALA A 148 -3.12 8.52 -24.88
C ALA A 148 -3.79 9.60 -25.75
#